data_AF-A9U899-F1
#
_entry.id   AF-A9U899-F1
#
_cell.length_a   1.000
_cell.length_b   1.000
_cell.length_c   1.000
_cell.angle_alpha   90.00
_cell.angle_beta   90.00
_cell.angle_gamma   90.00
#
_symmetry.space_group_name_H-M   'P 1'
#
loop_
_entity.id
_entity.type
_entity.pdbx_description
1 polymer ?
#
loop_
_entity_poly.entity_id
_entity_poly.type
_entity_poly.pdbx_seq_one_letter_code
_entity_poly.pdbx_strand_id
1 'polypeptide(L)'
;MGQRWEPGKKWNLILEREDGSVIAPALSVESQGAERQTICFPFFDNNANGTFERQIPAKKIQLADGTDRLVATVYDLMLSQYGIVSTDSGSQGGGYDDADSFYTPAWQEKITGVKASIVVQIAREFAQNALDTGGRSMIIMGAGINHWFNSDTIYRSILNLVILTASQGVNGGGWAHYVGQEKCRPIEGWSTIAFAKDWQGPPRQQNATSFFYFATDQWKYEEMGADSLKSPTGGDIRYQHPADYNVLAARLGWLPSYPQFNKNSLAFSEEAASRGKTTNEEIVKHALTQIVSGDTKFAAEDPDAPENFPRSLFVWRSNLISSSAKGQ
;
A
#
# COMPACT_ATOMS: atom_id res chain seq x y z
N MET A 1 8.22 -7.60 11.67
CA MET A 1 7.76 -6.38 12.37
C MET A 1 7.60 -6.57 13.88
N GLY A 2 7.00 -7.66 14.39
CA GLY A 2 6.90 -7.89 15.85
C GLY A 2 8.24 -7.80 16.59
N GLN A 3 9.24 -8.57 16.14
CA GLN A 3 10.60 -8.57 16.70
C GLN A 3 11.31 -7.21 16.68
N ARG A 4 10.85 -6.23 15.88
CA ARG A 4 11.48 -4.89 15.82
C ARG A 4 11.30 -4.13 17.13
N TRP A 5 10.21 -4.39 17.85
CA TRP A 5 9.82 -3.70 19.08
C TRP A 5 9.75 -4.63 20.28
N GLU A 6 9.98 -5.92 20.09
CA GLU A 6 9.96 -6.92 21.15
C GLU A 6 11.24 -6.84 21.99
N PRO A 7 11.14 -6.64 23.32
CA PRO A 7 12.30 -6.57 24.19
C PRO A 7 13.16 -7.84 24.12
N GLY A 8 14.47 -7.67 23.93
CA GLY A 8 15.42 -8.78 23.95
C GLY A 8 15.46 -9.64 22.68
N LYS A 9 14.69 -9.32 21.63
CA LYS A 9 14.77 -10.01 20.33
C LYS A 9 15.63 -9.26 19.33
N LYS A 10 16.24 -10.00 18.41
CA LYS A 10 17.03 -9.45 17.28
C LYS A 10 16.16 -9.42 16.02
N TRP A 11 16.00 -8.24 15.42
CA TRP A 11 15.30 -8.08 14.15
C TRP A 11 16.29 -8.09 12.98
N ASN A 12 16.38 -9.22 12.25
CA ASN A 12 17.26 -9.42 11.11
C ASN A 12 16.69 -10.47 10.14
N LEU A 13 17.42 -10.76 9.05
CA LEU A 13 17.05 -11.74 8.01
C LEU A 13 17.94 -13.00 8.04
N ILE A 14 18.59 -13.29 9.16
CA ILE A 14 19.46 -14.47 9.30
C ILE A 14 18.57 -15.71 9.42
N LEU A 15 18.86 -16.74 8.62
CA LEU A 15 18.10 -17.99 8.56
C LEU A 15 18.60 -19.00 9.60
N GLU A 16 18.66 -18.58 10.86
CA GLU A 16 19.12 -19.39 11.98
C GLU A 16 18.12 -19.29 13.15
N ARG A 17 17.97 -20.39 13.88
CA ARG A 17 17.26 -20.41 15.17
C ARG A 17 18.15 -19.86 16.28
N GLU A 18 17.55 -19.60 17.44
CA GLU A 18 18.27 -19.15 18.63
C GLU A 18 19.34 -20.16 19.11
N ASP A 19 19.20 -21.44 18.77
CA ASP A 19 20.16 -22.52 19.08
C ASP A 19 21.29 -22.67 18.02
N GLY A 20 21.31 -21.82 16.99
CA GLY A 20 22.30 -21.85 15.90
C GLY A 20 21.99 -22.85 14.78
N SER A 21 20.87 -23.57 14.83
CA SER A 21 20.46 -24.45 13.74
C SER A 21 19.91 -23.65 12.55
N VAL A 22 20.24 -24.09 11.33
CA VAL A 22 19.84 -23.43 10.08
C VAL A 22 18.37 -23.70 9.79
N ILE A 23 17.66 -22.67 9.35
CA ILE A 23 16.29 -22.74 8.85
C ILE A 23 16.34 -22.70 7.33
N ALA A 24 15.70 -23.67 6.68
CA ALA A 24 15.43 -23.64 5.23
C ALA A 24 13.92 -23.51 5.03
N PRO A 25 13.38 -22.27 4.87
CA PRO A 25 11.95 -22.09 4.66
C PRO A 25 11.51 -22.76 3.36
N ALA A 26 10.47 -23.60 3.43
CA ALA A 26 9.84 -24.14 2.24
C ALA A 26 9.13 -23.02 1.48
N LEU A 27 9.42 -22.89 0.18
CA LEU A 27 8.70 -21.94 -0.67
C LEU A 27 7.26 -22.37 -0.90
N SER A 28 7.02 -23.67 -1.10
CA SER A 28 5.71 -24.24 -1.40
C SER A 28 5.26 -25.23 -0.34
N VAL A 29 3.95 -25.34 -0.11
CA VAL A 29 3.37 -26.42 0.71
C VAL A 29 3.17 -27.73 -0.06
N GLU A 30 3.40 -27.78 -1.38
CA GLU A 30 3.11 -28.95 -2.21
C GLU A 30 3.80 -30.24 -1.70
N SER A 31 5.11 -30.17 -1.44
CA SER A 31 5.87 -31.29 -0.87
C SER A 31 5.64 -31.53 0.62
N GLN A 32 4.74 -30.76 1.24
CA GLN A 32 4.49 -30.75 2.69
C GLN A 32 3.16 -31.41 3.06
N GLY A 33 2.63 -32.28 2.18
CA GLY A 33 1.35 -32.96 2.37
C GLY A 33 0.16 -32.06 2.07
N ALA A 34 0.30 -31.16 1.09
CA ALA A 34 -0.81 -30.33 0.64
C ALA A 34 -1.78 -31.12 -0.26
N GLU A 35 -3.02 -30.69 -0.25
CA GLU A 35 -4.07 -31.14 -1.17
C GLU A 35 -4.37 -30.02 -2.17
N ARG A 36 -4.86 -30.40 -3.35
CA ARG A 36 -5.28 -29.42 -4.37
C ARG A 36 -6.63 -28.84 -3.98
N GLN A 37 -6.68 -27.52 -3.97
CA GLN A 37 -7.88 -26.74 -3.70
C GLN A 37 -8.15 -25.77 -4.84
N THR A 38 -9.42 -25.44 -5.05
CA THR A 38 -9.80 -24.35 -5.95
C THR A 38 -9.77 -23.05 -5.17
N ILE A 39 -9.07 -22.05 -5.70
CA ILE A 39 -9.06 -20.67 -5.19
C ILE A 39 -9.68 -19.75 -6.23
N CYS A 40 -10.46 -18.79 -5.75
CA CYS A 40 -11.10 -17.75 -6.55
C CYS A 40 -10.30 -16.45 -6.44
N PHE A 41 -9.83 -15.93 -7.58
CA PHE A 41 -9.10 -14.67 -7.68
C PHE A 41 -9.98 -13.58 -8.29
N PRO A 42 -9.84 -12.33 -7.82
CA PRO A 42 -10.48 -11.20 -8.49
C PRO A 42 -9.74 -10.86 -9.79
N PHE A 43 -10.51 -10.39 -10.76
CA PHE A 43 -10.04 -9.84 -12.02
C PHE A 43 -10.74 -8.50 -12.28
N PHE A 44 -10.03 -7.58 -12.93
CA PHE A 44 -10.49 -6.24 -13.21
C PHE A 44 -10.12 -5.89 -14.65
N ASP A 45 -11.11 -5.46 -15.43
CA ASP A 45 -10.88 -4.82 -16.73
C ASP A 45 -11.74 -3.56 -16.89
N ASN A 46 -11.68 -2.94 -18.06
CA ASN A 46 -12.42 -1.72 -18.35
C ASN A 46 -13.93 -1.94 -18.51
N ASN A 47 -14.39 -3.19 -18.65
CA ASN A 47 -15.79 -3.55 -18.88
C ASN A 47 -16.48 -4.02 -17.60
N ALA A 48 -15.80 -4.79 -16.75
CA ALA A 48 -16.34 -5.33 -15.51
C ALA A 48 -15.27 -5.81 -14.51
N ASN A 49 -15.68 -5.86 -13.24
CA ASN A 49 -14.98 -6.58 -12.19
C ASN A 49 -15.52 -8.01 -12.15
N GLY A 50 -14.64 -9.00 -12.20
CA GLY A 50 -15.00 -10.41 -12.27
C GLY A 50 -14.12 -11.30 -11.41
N THR A 51 -14.33 -12.60 -11.51
CA THR A 51 -13.52 -13.60 -10.83
C THR A 51 -13.07 -14.67 -11.80
N PHE A 52 -11.98 -15.35 -11.45
CA PHE A 52 -11.53 -16.55 -12.12
C PHE A 52 -10.98 -17.55 -11.10
N GLU A 53 -11.06 -18.83 -11.45
CA GLU A 53 -10.65 -19.91 -10.56
C GLU A 53 -9.32 -20.52 -11.01
N ARG A 54 -8.51 -20.93 -10.02
CA ARG A 54 -7.25 -21.63 -10.22
C ARG A 54 -7.08 -22.73 -9.18
N GLN A 55 -6.24 -23.70 -9.50
CA GLN A 55 -5.81 -24.71 -8.53
C GLN A 55 -4.63 -24.19 -7.71
N ILE A 56 -4.63 -24.46 -6.41
CA ILE A 56 -3.56 -24.10 -5.48
C ILE A 56 -3.29 -25.28 -4.54
N PRO A 57 -2.02 -25.60 -4.20
CA PRO A 57 -1.75 -26.53 -3.12
C PRO A 57 -2.04 -25.83 -1.78
N ALA A 58 -2.86 -26.46 -0.94
CA ALA A 58 -3.14 -25.98 0.40
C ALA A 58 -3.01 -27.10 1.43
N LYS A 59 -2.52 -26.75 2.62
CA LYS A 59 -2.35 -27.67 3.73
C LYS A 59 -3.34 -27.33 4.84
N LYS A 60 -3.98 -28.35 5.41
CA LYS A 60 -4.82 -28.19 6.58
C LYS A 60 -3.96 -28.05 7.84
N ILE A 61 -4.24 -27.04 8.66
CA ILE A 61 -3.63 -26.85 9.98
C ILE A 61 -4.71 -26.63 11.04
N GLN A 62 -4.42 -27.02 12.28
CA GLN A 62 -5.24 -26.67 13.43
C GLN A 62 -4.68 -25.41 14.08
N LEU A 63 -5.55 -24.42 14.32
CA LEU A 63 -5.21 -23.19 15.02
C LEU A 63 -5.22 -23.40 16.55
N ALA A 64 -4.68 -22.43 17.29
CA ALA A 64 -4.61 -22.48 18.75
C ALA A 64 -5.99 -22.56 19.44
N ASP A 65 -7.06 -22.11 18.78
CA ASP A 65 -8.44 -22.22 19.26
C ASP A 65 -9.10 -23.59 18.95
N GLY A 66 -8.35 -24.52 18.36
CA GLY A 66 -8.81 -25.85 17.97
C GLY A 66 -9.51 -25.90 16.61
N THR A 67 -9.72 -24.75 15.95
CA THR A 67 -10.37 -24.73 14.63
C THR A 67 -9.40 -25.08 13.51
N ASP A 68 -9.89 -25.78 12.50
CA ASP A 68 -9.09 -26.12 11.32
C ASP A 68 -9.15 -25.02 10.25
N ARG A 69 -8.03 -24.76 9.58
CA ARG A 69 -7.93 -23.86 8.42
C ARG A 69 -7.03 -24.45 7.34
N LEU A 70 -7.33 -24.09 6.09
CA LEU A 70 -6.44 -24.32 4.95
C LEU A 70 -5.46 -23.16 4.84
N VAL A 71 -4.19 -23.47 4.61
CA VAL A 71 -3.13 -22.49 4.38
C VAL A 71 -2.33 -22.83 3.14
N ALA A 72 -1.89 -21.81 2.43
CA ALA A 72 -0.93 -21.89 1.32
C ALA A 72 0.17 -20.84 1.55
N THR A 73 1.30 -20.99 0.87
CA THR A 73 2.34 -19.94 0.91
C THR A 73 1.99 -18.78 -0.03
N VAL A 74 2.64 -17.64 0.17
CA VAL A 74 2.56 -16.51 -0.78
C VAL A 74 3.11 -16.90 -2.16
N TYR A 75 4.11 -17.79 -2.20
CA TYR A 75 4.68 -18.31 -3.44
C TYR A 75 3.66 -19.15 -4.22
N ASP A 76 2.98 -20.08 -3.56
CA ASP A 76 1.91 -20.89 -4.16
C ASP A 76 0.76 -20.03 -4.67
N LEU A 77 0.38 -19.00 -3.90
CA LEU A 77 -0.64 -18.04 -4.28
C LEU A 77 -0.23 -17.26 -5.54
N MET A 78 1.01 -16.80 -5.61
CA MET A 78 1.53 -16.08 -6.78
C MET A 78 1.56 -16.98 -8.02
N LEU A 79 2.10 -18.20 -7.93
CA LEU A 79 2.13 -19.12 -9.06
C LEU A 79 0.73 -19.46 -9.56
N SER A 80 -0.18 -19.77 -8.63
CA SER A 80 -1.59 -20.05 -8.96
C SER A 80 -2.24 -18.86 -9.67
N GLN A 81 -2.06 -17.64 -9.17
CA GLN A 81 -2.61 -16.42 -9.78
C GLN A 81 -2.09 -16.21 -11.21
N TYR A 82 -0.79 -16.38 -11.43
CA TYR A 82 -0.16 -16.28 -12.76
C TYR A 82 -0.46 -17.48 -13.68
N GLY A 83 -1.27 -18.44 -13.24
CA GLY A 83 -1.63 -19.62 -14.04
C GLY A 83 -0.48 -20.61 -14.22
N ILE A 84 0.57 -20.53 -13.40
CA ILE A 84 1.71 -21.45 -13.44
C ILE A 84 1.33 -22.70 -12.66
N VAL A 85 1.15 -23.80 -13.39
CA VAL A 85 0.91 -25.11 -12.78
C VAL A 85 2.25 -25.71 -12.38
N SER A 86 2.32 -26.27 -11.17
CA SER A 86 3.51 -26.97 -10.70
C SER A 86 3.89 -28.10 -11.66
N THR A 87 5.19 -28.23 -11.92
CA THR A 87 5.78 -29.25 -12.82
C THR A 87 5.43 -30.68 -12.43
N ASP A 88 5.12 -30.91 -11.15
CA ASP A 88 4.86 -32.24 -10.59
C ASP A 88 3.42 -32.72 -10.83
N SER A 89 2.53 -31.82 -11.26
CA SER A 89 1.09 -32.10 -11.39
C SER A 89 0.71 -32.80 -12.71
N GLY A 90 1.62 -32.90 -13.68
CA GLY A 90 1.35 -33.44 -15.02
C GLY A 90 0.30 -32.67 -15.83
N SER A 91 -0.31 -31.61 -15.26
CA SER A 91 -1.29 -30.76 -15.91
C SER A 91 -0.54 -29.65 -16.65
N GLN A 92 -0.61 -29.71 -17.98
CA GLN A 92 -0.18 -28.60 -18.82
C GLN A 92 -1.21 -27.48 -18.63
N GLY A 93 -0.84 -26.44 -17.89
CA GLY A 93 -1.50 -25.15 -18.06
C GLY A 93 -1.42 -24.73 -19.53
N GLY A 94 -2.33 -23.87 -19.98
CA GLY A 94 -2.20 -23.24 -21.28
C GLY A 94 -0.80 -22.64 -21.45
N GLY A 95 -0.14 -22.97 -22.54
CA GLY A 95 1.19 -22.44 -22.84
C GLY A 95 1.17 -20.93 -23.05
N TYR A 96 2.30 -20.36 -23.46
CA TYR A 96 2.38 -18.91 -23.71
C TYR A 96 1.35 -18.39 -24.74
N ASP A 97 0.88 -19.27 -25.63
CA ASP A 97 -0.07 -18.98 -26.69
C ASP A 97 -1.56 -19.06 -26.24
N ASP A 98 -1.84 -19.47 -25.00
CA ASP A 98 -3.21 -19.53 -24.48
C ASP A 98 -3.72 -18.13 -24.16
N ALA A 99 -4.52 -17.57 -25.06
CA ALA A 99 -5.04 -16.22 -24.95
C ALA A 99 -6.27 -16.07 -24.04
N ASP A 100 -6.80 -17.17 -23.51
CA ASP A 100 -8.00 -17.19 -22.65
C ASP A 100 -7.62 -17.38 -21.17
N SER A 101 -6.39 -17.82 -20.90
CA SER A 101 -5.80 -17.85 -19.56
C SER A 101 -5.22 -16.48 -19.18
N PHE A 102 -5.69 -15.92 -18.06
CA PHE A 102 -5.18 -14.64 -17.55
C PHE A 102 -3.66 -14.65 -17.33
N TYR A 103 -3.03 -13.52 -17.67
CA TYR A 103 -1.61 -13.22 -17.48
C TYR A 103 -0.61 -14.02 -18.34
N THR A 104 -1.07 -14.72 -19.38
CA THR A 104 -0.16 -15.28 -20.40
C THR A 104 0.33 -14.21 -21.38
N PRO A 105 1.43 -14.48 -22.12
CA PRO A 105 1.87 -13.63 -23.22
C PRO A 105 0.80 -13.37 -24.30
N ALA A 106 0.01 -14.38 -24.70
CA ALA A 106 -1.07 -14.22 -25.66
C ALA A 106 -2.26 -13.42 -25.09
N TRP A 107 -2.57 -13.59 -23.80
CA TRP A 107 -3.59 -12.79 -23.13
C TRP A 107 -3.19 -11.31 -23.06
N GLN A 108 -1.95 -11.01 -22.67
CA GLN A 108 -1.52 -9.61 -22.53
C GLN A 108 -1.46 -8.89 -23.89
N GLU A 109 -1.23 -9.61 -24.99
CA GLU A 109 -1.18 -9.01 -26.33
C GLU A 109 -2.52 -8.38 -26.72
N LYS A 110 -3.64 -9.01 -26.31
CA LYS A 110 -5.00 -8.44 -26.49
C LYS A 110 -5.19 -7.12 -25.73
N ILE A 111 -4.45 -6.90 -24.64
CA ILE A 111 -4.59 -5.76 -23.74
C ILE A 111 -3.63 -4.63 -24.10
N THR A 112 -2.37 -4.96 -24.35
CA THR A 112 -1.30 -3.97 -24.55
C THR A 112 -1.00 -3.70 -26.02
N GLY A 113 -1.39 -4.61 -26.92
CA GLY A 113 -0.98 -4.62 -28.33
C GLY A 113 0.48 -5.02 -28.56
N VAL A 114 1.24 -5.36 -27.51
CA VAL A 114 2.62 -5.83 -27.64
C VAL A 114 2.62 -7.33 -27.95
N LYS A 115 3.31 -7.73 -29.03
CA LYS A 115 3.38 -9.13 -29.47
C LYS A 115 3.85 -10.05 -28.36
N ALA A 116 3.15 -11.17 -28.17
CA ALA A 116 3.47 -12.22 -27.21
C ALA A 116 4.92 -12.72 -27.37
N SER A 117 5.38 -12.87 -28.61
CA SER A 117 6.75 -13.28 -28.91
C SER A 117 7.82 -12.30 -28.40
N ILE A 118 7.55 -10.99 -28.47
CA ILE A 118 8.45 -9.96 -27.94
C ILE A 118 8.47 -10.02 -26.42
N VAL A 119 7.31 -10.16 -25.77
CA VAL A 119 7.23 -10.28 -24.31
C VAL A 119 7.99 -11.50 -23.80
N VAL A 120 7.81 -12.65 -24.45
CA VAL A 120 8.53 -13.89 -24.11
C VAL A 120 10.04 -13.71 -24.29
N GLN A 121 10.47 -13.12 -25.40
CA GLN A 121 11.88 -12.87 -25.68
C GLN A 121 12.51 -12.00 -24.59
N ILE A 122 11.94 -10.81 -24.34
CA ILE A 122 12.50 -9.85 -23.38
C ILE A 122 12.47 -10.41 -21.96
N ALA A 123 11.41 -11.12 -21.56
CA ALA A 123 11.34 -11.75 -20.25
C ALA A 123 12.45 -12.79 -20.05
N ARG A 124 12.71 -13.62 -21.07
CA ARG A 124 13.80 -14.62 -21.04
C ARG A 124 15.17 -13.97 -21.03
N GLU A 125 15.41 -12.99 -21.88
CA GLU A 125 16.69 -12.27 -21.93
C GLU A 125 16.98 -11.53 -20.61
N PHE A 126 15.97 -10.87 -20.02
CA PHE A 126 16.09 -10.19 -18.75
C PHE A 126 16.43 -11.14 -17.60
N ALA A 127 15.75 -12.30 -17.54
CA ALA A 127 16.01 -13.34 -16.55
C ALA A 127 17.37 -14.01 -16.76
N GLN A 128 17.74 -14.30 -18.02
CA GLN A 128 19.03 -14.91 -18.36
C GLN A 128 20.19 -13.99 -17.99
N ASN A 129 20.11 -12.70 -18.31
CA ASN A 129 21.13 -11.73 -17.89
C ASN A 129 21.25 -11.68 -16.36
N ALA A 130 20.15 -11.72 -15.62
CA ALA A 130 20.20 -11.75 -14.17
C ALA A 130 20.89 -13.02 -13.64
N LEU A 131 20.59 -14.19 -14.22
CA LEU A 131 21.27 -15.45 -13.89
C LEU A 131 22.78 -15.37 -14.17
N ASP A 132 23.17 -14.91 -15.36
CA ASP A 132 24.57 -14.86 -15.81
C ASP A 132 25.42 -13.86 -15.01
N THR A 133 24.78 -12.82 -14.48
CA THR A 133 25.48 -11.72 -13.80
C THR A 133 25.30 -11.69 -12.29
N GLY A 134 24.52 -12.62 -11.72
CA GLY A 134 24.19 -12.64 -10.30
C GLY A 134 23.25 -11.49 -9.89
N GLY A 135 22.28 -11.14 -10.74
CA GLY A 135 21.20 -10.19 -10.45
C GLY A 135 21.37 -8.80 -11.07
N ARG A 136 22.19 -8.62 -12.12
CA ARG A 136 22.44 -7.29 -12.72
C ARG A 136 21.48 -6.96 -13.85
N SER A 137 20.18 -7.13 -13.59
CA SER A 137 19.09 -6.68 -14.46
C SER A 137 18.30 -5.57 -13.76
N MET A 138 18.10 -4.42 -14.44
CA MET A 138 17.52 -3.23 -13.84
C MET A 138 16.35 -2.72 -14.68
N ILE A 139 15.33 -2.19 -14.01
CA ILE A 139 14.23 -1.47 -14.66
C ILE A 139 14.24 -0.03 -14.15
N ILE A 140 14.46 0.92 -15.07
CA ILE A 140 14.40 2.35 -14.82
C ILE A 140 13.00 2.85 -15.15
N MET A 141 12.35 3.54 -14.22
CA MET A 141 10.98 4.01 -14.40
C MET A 141 10.72 5.37 -13.75
N GLY A 142 9.63 6.02 -14.14
CA GLY A 142 9.25 7.33 -13.61
C GLY A 142 7.76 7.62 -13.75
N ALA A 143 7.42 8.91 -13.87
CA ALA A 143 6.04 9.40 -13.86
C ALA A 143 5.11 8.75 -14.91
N GLY A 144 5.65 8.30 -16.05
CA GLY A 144 4.86 7.68 -17.12
C GLY A 144 4.04 6.45 -16.71
N ILE A 145 4.49 5.74 -15.65
CA ILE A 145 3.74 4.64 -15.04
C ILE A 145 3.24 4.96 -13.62
N ASN A 146 3.83 5.93 -12.95
CA ASN A 146 3.49 6.29 -11.57
C ASN A 146 2.29 7.25 -11.45
N HIS A 147 1.98 8.02 -12.51
CA HIS A 147 0.90 9.01 -12.48
C HIS A 147 -0.44 8.44 -12.97
N TRP A 148 -0.56 7.12 -13.01
CA TRP A 148 -1.83 6.42 -13.21
C TRP A 148 -2.51 6.14 -11.88
N PHE A 149 -3.85 6.08 -11.87
CA PHE A 149 -4.64 5.74 -10.69
C PHE A 149 -4.19 4.39 -10.09
N ASN A 150 -4.05 3.36 -10.95
CA ASN A 150 -3.57 2.02 -10.57
C ASN A 150 -2.03 1.88 -10.65
N SER A 151 -1.29 2.95 -10.30
CA SER A 151 0.18 2.95 -10.35
C SER A 151 0.82 1.90 -9.44
N ASP A 152 0.17 1.57 -8.33
CA ASP A 152 0.60 0.53 -7.41
C ASP A 152 0.69 -0.84 -8.08
N THR A 153 -0.31 -1.19 -8.90
CA THR A 153 -0.36 -2.45 -9.63
C THR A 153 0.76 -2.51 -10.66
N ILE A 154 0.98 -1.42 -11.40
CA ILE A 154 2.07 -1.32 -12.38
C ILE A 154 3.44 -1.46 -11.70
N TYR A 155 3.64 -0.78 -10.56
CA TYR A 155 4.89 -0.84 -9.80
C TYR A 155 5.14 -2.25 -9.24
N ARG A 156 4.10 -2.90 -8.73
CA ARG A 156 4.19 -4.27 -8.21
C ARG A 156 4.56 -5.27 -9.31
N SER A 157 4.10 -5.09 -10.54
CA SER A 157 4.54 -5.91 -11.67
C SER A 157 6.05 -5.80 -11.89
N ILE A 158 6.61 -4.59 -11.83
CA ILE A 158 8.05 -4.36 -11.98
C ILE A 158 8.84 -4.91 -10.78
N LEU A 159 8.35 -4.68 -9.56
CA LEU A 159 8.95 -5.22 -8.34
C LEU A 159 8.99 -6.75 -8.38
N ASN A 160 7.92 -7.40 -8.83
CA ASN A 160 7.90 -8.86 -9.02
C ASN A 160 9.03 -9.30 -9.97
N LEU A 161 9.22 -8.64 -11.11
CA LEU A 161 10.28 -9.00 -12.06
C LEU A 161 11.68 -8.92 -11.43
N VAL A 162 11.99 -7.83 -10.71
CA VAL A 162 13.33 -7.66 -10.10
C VAL A 162 13.54 -8.50 -8.84
N ILE A 163 12.46 -8.87 -8.14
CA ILE A 163 12.54 -9.79 -6.99
C ILE A 163 12.74 -11.24 -7.49
N LEU A 164 11.94 -11.68 -8.48
CA LEU A 164 12.01 -13.05 -9.01
C LEU A 164 13.33 -13.35 -9.73
N THR A 165 13.98 -12.33 -10.27
CA THR A 165 15.31 -12.43 -10.88
C THR A 165 16.46 -12.16 -9.90
N ALA A 166 16.17 -12.05 -8.59
CA ALA A 166 17.15 -11.73 -7.55
C ALA A 166 18.00 -10.47 -7.84
N SER A 167 17.41 -9.50 -8.55
CA SER A 167 18.10 -8.28 -8.97
C SER A 167 18.01 -7.16 -7.93
N GLN A 168 16.99 -7.19 -7.06
CA GLN A 168 16.80 -6.16 -6.06
C GLN A 168 17.90 -6.20 -4.98
N GLY A 169 18.60 -5.07 -4.81
CA GLY A 169 19.71 -4.94 -3.84
C GLY A 169 21.09 -5.29 -4.39
N VAL A 170 21.19 -5.65 -5.67
CA VAL A 170 22.46 -5.94 -6.36
C VAL A 170 22.96 -4.72 -7.11
N ASN A 171 24.28 -4.48 -7.10
CA ASN A 171 24.88 -3.39 -7.88
C ASN A 171 24.71 -3.63 -9.39
N GLY A 172 24.02 -2.70 -10.07
CA GLY A 172 23.66 -2.84 -11.48
C GLY A 172 22.32 -3.56 -11.71
N GLY A 173 21.57 -3.90 -10.66
CA GLY A 173 20.24 -4.48 -10.74
C GLY A 173 19.18 -3.74 -9.93
N GLY A 174 17.92 -4.12 -10.13
CA GLY A 174 16.81 -3.75 -9.25
C GLY A 174 15.84 -2.69 -9.79
N TRP A 175 15.00 -2.20 -8.88
CA TRP A 175 14.01 -1.16 -9.12
C TRP A 175 14.65 0.23 -9.03
N ALA A 176 14.67 0.95 -10.15
CA ALA A 176 15.28 2.28 -10.25
C ALA A 176 14.23 3.35 -10.60
N HIS A 177 13.54 3.82 -9.58
CA HIS A 177 12.51 4.85 -9.69
C HIS A 177 13.08 6.26 -9.64
N TYR A 178 12.73 7.08 -10.63
CA TYR A 178 13.10 8.48 -10.72
C TYR A 178 11.89 9.36 -11.03
N VAL A 179 11.62 10.32 -10.14
CA VAL A 179 10.57 11.34 -10.26
C VAL A 179 11.14 12.70 -9.86
N GLY A 180 10.59 13.35 -8.84
CA GLY A 180 11.17 14.55 -8.24
C GLY A 180 12.43 14.26 -7.42
N GLN A 181 13.09 15.34 -7.00
CA GLN A 181 14.31 15.30 -6.20
C GLN A 181 13.98 15.09 -4.69
N GLU A 182 13.46 13.92 -4.35
CA GLU A 182 12.96 13.62 -2.99
C GLU A 182 14.08 13.37 -1.96
N LYS A 183 15.21 12.79 -2.40
CA LYS A 183 16.27 12.30 -1.51
C LYS A 183 17.08 13.43 -0.87
N CYS A 184 16.56 14.02 0.21
CA CYS A 184 17.33 14.86 1.12
C CYS A 184 18.32 14.00 1.91
N ARG A 185 19.58 13.97 1.49
CA ARG A 185 20.61 13.09 2.10
C ARG A 185 20.78 13.32 3.62
N PRO A 186 20.88 14.56 4.14
CA PRO A 186 20.97 14.81 5.57
C PRO A 186 19.58 15.00 6.22
N ILE A 187 18.66 14.04 6.01
CA ILE A 187 17.24 14.19 6.41
C ILE A 187 17.06 14.44 7.90
N GLU A 188 17.85 13.79 8.77
CA GLU A 188 17.72 13.92 10.23
C GLU A 188 18.01 15.36 10.68
N GLY A 189 19.19 15.89 10.33
CA GLY A 189 19.58 17.26 10.68
C GLY A 189 18.67 18.31 10.04
N TRP A 190 18.32 18.13 8.76
CA TRP A 190 17.38 19.02 8.07
C TRP A 190 16.00 19.03 8.75
N SER A 191 15.45 17.85 9.07
CA SER A 191 14.09 17.73 9.64
C SER A 191 13.99 18.30 11.04
N THR A 192 15.06 18.24 11.84
CA THR A 192 15.09 18.85 13.17
C THR A 192 14.90 20.35 13.08
N ILE A 193 15.65 21.03 12.20
CA ILE A 193 15.56 22.48 12.00
C ILE A 193 14.25 22.86 11.29
N ALA A 194 13.93 22.18 10.19
CA ALA A 194 12.78 22.53 9.34
C ALA A 194 11.43 22.45 10.08
N PHE A 195 11.34 21.58 11.08
CA PHE A 195 10.14 21.35 11.88
C PHE A 195 10.26 21.79 13.34
N ALA A 196 11.31 22.57 13.68
CA ALA A 196 11.57 23.09 15.03
C ALA A 196 11.54 22.03 16.15
N LYS A 197 12.00 20.80 15.85
CA LYS A 197 11.99 19.67 16.80
C LYS A 197 13.02 19.83 17.91
N ASP A 198 13.93 20.79 17.77
CA ASP A 198 14.87 21.24 18.80
C ASP A 198 14.21 22.15 19.86
N TRP A 199 13.02 22.69 19.59
CA TRP A 199 12.26 23.55 20.51
C TRP A 199 10.98 22.92 21.03
N GLN A 200 10.27 22.19 20.18
CA GLN A 200 8.92 21.70 20.46
C GLN A 200 8.77 20.22 20.11
N GLY A 201 7.62 19.66 20.50
CA GLY A 201 7.23 18.29 20.18
C GLY A 201 6.96 18.07 18.67
N PRO A 202 6.21 17.02 18.32
CA PRO A 202 6.01 16.66 16.92
C PRO A 202 5.32 17.79 16.14
N PRO A 203 5.77 18.10 14.91
CA PRO A 203 5.12 19.07 14.05
C PRO A 203 3.76 18.56 13.55
N ARG A 204 2.91 19.49 13.06
CA ARG A 204 1.69 19.14 12.33
C ARG A 204 1.99 18.91 10.85
N GLN A 205 2.40 17.69 10.51
CA GLN A 205 2.48 17.28 9.11
C GLN A 205 1.10 16.92 8.57
N GLN A 206 0.89 17.15 7.28
CA GLN A 206 -0.36 16.86 6.57
C GLN A 206 -0.05 16.32 5.17
N ASN A 207 -0.79 15.30 4.73
CA ASN A 207 -0.69 14.79 3.37
C ASN A 207 -1.50 15.71 2.43
N ALA A 208 -0.82 16.29 1.45
CA ALA A 208 -1.36 17.36 0.62
C ALA A 208 -2.58 16.93 -0.22
N THR A 209 -2.63 15.68 -0.69
CA THR A 209 -3.75 15.17 -1.49
C THR A 209 -5.08 15.26 -0.74
N SER A 210 -5.15 14.73 0.49
CA SER A 210 -6.36 14.86 1.32
C SER A 210 -6.66 16.32 1.61
N PHE A 211 -5.64 17.10 1.99
CA PHE A 211 -5.82 18.50 2.33
C PHE A 211 -6.48 19.31 1.22
N PHE A 212 -5.94 19.26 -0.01
CA PHE A 212 -6.51 20.02 -1.12
C PHE A 212 -7.83 19.42 -1.62
N TYR A 213 -8.01 18.10 -1.57
CA TYR A 213 -9.28 17.46 -1.92
C TYR A 213 -10.46 18.02 -1.11
N PHE A 214 -10.26 18.24 0.19
CA PHE A 214 -11.25 18.90 1.05
C PHE A 214 -11.23 20.43 0.94
N ALA A 215 -10.05 21.06 1.02
CA ALA A 215 -9.94 22.53 1.09
C ALA A 215 -10.32 23.25 -0.21
N THR A 216 -10.41 22.54 -1.34
CA THR A 216 -10.86 23.10 -2.62
C THR A 216 -12.13 22.42 -3.12
N ASP A 217 -12.89 21.76 -2.25
CA ASP A 217 -14.20 21.17 -2.56
C ASP A 217 -14.25 20.15 -3.71
N GLN A 218 -13.11 19.57 -4.09
CA GLN A 218 -13.07 18.57 -5.17
C GLN A 218 -13.91 17.35 -4.85
N TRP A 219 -14.00 17.00 -3.57
CA TRP A 219 -14.85 15.91 -3.08
C TRP A 219 -16.33 16.06 -3.46
N LYS A 220 -16.85 17.28 -3.65
CA LYS A 220 -18.26 17.50 -4.05
C LYS A 220 -18.57 17.07 -5.47
N TYR A 221 -17.53 16.90 -6.29
CA TYR A 221 -17.60 16.57 -7.71
C TYR A 221 -17.11 15.16 -8.01
N GLU A 222 -17.07 14.30 -6.99
CA GLU A 222 -16.63 12.91 -7.16
C GLU A 222 -17.61 12.14 -8.05
N GLU A 223 -17.10 11.59 -9.14
CA GLU A 223 -17.90 10.81 -10.09
C GLU A 223 -17.79 9.29 -9.81
N MET A 224 -16.72 8.86 -9.15
CA MET A 224 -16.42 7.45 -8.94
C MET A 224 -16.68 7.03 -7.48
N GLY A 225 -17.66 6.15 -7.29
CA GLY A 225 -17.94 5.51 -6.01
C GLY A 225 -16.89 4.46 -5.63
N ALA A 226 -16.69 4.24 -4.33
CA ALA A 226 -15.76 3.24 -3.82
C ALA A 226 -16.15 1.79 -4.19
N ASP A 227 -17.40 1.56 -4.57
CA ASP A 227 -17.90 0.27 -5.06
C ASP A 227 -17.25 -0.17 -6.37
N SER A 228 -16.95 0.78 -7.26
CA SER A 228 -16.25 0.50 -8.52
C SER A 228 -14.83 -0.05 -8.31
N LEU A 229 -14.21 0.23 -7.15
CA LEU A 229 -12.87 -0.22 -6.76
C LEU A 229 -12.87 -1.51 -5.93
N LYS A 230 -14.03 -1.96 -5.45
CA LYS A 230 -14.11 -3.09 -4.52
C LYS A 230 -13.78 -4.40 -5.22
N SER A 231 -13.11 -5.30 -4.51
CA SER A 231 -12.93 -6.68 -4.99
C SER A 231 -14.29 -7.37 -5.10
N PRO A 232 -14.59 -8.11 -6.18
CA PRO A 232 -15.80 -8.93 -6.27
C PRO A 232 -15.84 -10.06 -5.21
N THR A 233 -14.72 -10.36 -4.56
CA THR A 233 -14.63 -11.28 -3.41
C THR A 233 -14.64 -10.58 -2.05
N GLY A 234 -14.71 -9.24 -2.02
CA GLY A 234 -14.49 -8.41 -0.82
C GLY A 234 -15.71 -8.14 0.05
N GLY A 235 -16.89 -8.65 -0.30
CA GLY A 235 -18.13 -8.40 0.43
C GLY A 235 -18.67 -6.97 0.28
N ASP A 236 -19.44 -6.53 1.27
CA ASP A 236 -20.05 -5.20 1.30
C ASP A 236 -19.06 -4.14 1.81
N ILE A 237 -19.10 -2.97 1.18
CA ILE A 237 -18.33 -1.81 1.62
C ILE A 237 -19.20 -0.90 2.48
N ARG A 238 -18.57 -0.21 3.44
CA ARG A 238 -19.27 0.62 4.42
C ARG A 238 -19.66 1.99 3.86
N TYR A 239 -18.81 2.58 3.03
CA TYR A 239 -18.99 3.93 2.51
C TYR A 239 -18.88 3.94 0.99
N GLN A 240 -19.72 4.73 0.34
CA GLN A 240 -19.68 4.91 -1.11
C GLN A 240 -18.76 6.05 -1.52
N HIS A 241 -18.71 7.12 -0.72
CA HIS A 241 -17.89 8.28 -1.04
C HIS A 241 -16.45 8.08 -0.53
N PRO A 242 -15.39 8.27 -1.35
CA PRO A 242 -14.01 8.11 -0.90
C PRO A 242 -13.62 9.10 0.23
N ALA A 243 -14.24 10.28 0.26
CA ALA A 243 -14.08 11.23 1.38
C ALA A 243 -14.42 10.61 2.75
N ASP A 244 -15.43 9.74 2.85
CA ASP A 244 -15.81 9.12 4.12
C ASP A 244 -14.71 8.18 4.65
N TYR A 245 -14.01 7.48 3.75
CA TYR A 245 -12.85 6.67 4.11
C TYR A 245 -11.68 7.55 4.59
N ASN A 246 -11.52 8.76 4.04
CA ASN A 246 -10.53 9.72 4.50
C ASN A 246 -10.82 10.20 5.92
N VAL A 247 -12.08 10.56 6.20
CA VAL A 247 -12.56 10.93 7.54
C VAL A 247 -12.35 9.78 8.52
N LEU A 248 -12.73 8.55 8.14
CA LEU A 248 -12.48 7.36 8.94
C LEU A 248 -10.98 7.19 9.25
N ALA A 249 -10.12 7.29 8.23
CA ALA A 249 -8.69 7.14 8.36
C ALA A 249 -8.07 8.20 9.28
N ALA A 250 -8.53 9.46 9.20
CA ALA A 250 -8.11 10.52 10.12
C ALA A 250 -8.53 10.21 11.57
N ARG A 251 -9.78 9.78 11.79
CA ARG A 251 -10.31 9.44 13.11
C ARG A 251 -9.60 8.25 13.76
N LEU A 252 -9.18 7.27 12.97
CA LEU A 252 -8.44 6.10 13.44
C LEU A 252 -6.92 6.33 13.55
N GLY A 253 -6.44 7.54 13.26
CA GLY A 253 -5.02 7.88 13.33
C GLY A 253 -4.17 7.24 12.22
N TRP A 254 -4.79 6.81 11.12
CA TRP A 254 -4.11 6.25 9.94
C TRP A 254 -3.53 7.36 9.05
N LEU A 255 -4.20 8.51 9.01
CA LEU A 255 -3.77 9.71 8.29
C LEU A 255 -3.74 10.93 9.24
N PRO A 256 -2.86 11.91 8.99
CA PRO A 256 -3.00 13.22 9.62
C PRO A 256 -4.26 13.96 9.12
N SER A 257 -4.68 14.99 9.85
CA SER A 257 -5.77 15.87 9.45
C SER A 257 -5.49 17.31 9.87
N TYR A 258 -5.86 18.27 9.03
CA TYR A 258 -5.75 19.69 9.31
C TYR A 258 -6.76 20.51 8.49
N PRO A 259 -7.56 21.41 9.11
CA PRO A 259 -7.71 21.59 10.56
C PRO A 259 -8.08 20.29 11.30
N GLN A 260 -7.64 20.14 12.55
CA GLN A 260 -7.80 18.86 13.27
C GLN A 260 -9.22 18.69 13.81
N PHE A 261 -9.75 19.73 14.45
CA PHE A 261 -11.03 19.72 15.14
C PHE A 261 -11.85 20.95 14.75
N ASN A 262 -13.15 20.91 15.01
CA ASN A 262 -14.06 22.03 14.82
C ASN A 262 -13.94 23.15 15.87
N LYS A 263 -12.75 23.29 16.46
CA LYS A 263 -12.39 24.38 17.36
C LYS A 263 -10.87 24.53 17.44
N ASN A 264 -10.43 25.66 18.01
CA ASN A 264 -9.02 25.90 18.27
C ASN A 264 -8.45 24.84 19.22
N SER A 265 -7.37 24.16 18.84
CA SER A 265 -6.72 23.15 19.68
C SER A 265 -6.20 23.69 21.01
N LEU A 266 -5.92 24.99 21.12
CA LEU A 266 -5.50 25.60 22.39
C LEU A 266 -6.65 25.65 23.42
N ALA A 267 -7.90 25.67 22.94
CA ALA A 267 -9.08 25.72 23.80
C ALA A 267 -9.17 24.49 24.73
N PHE A 268 -8.66 23.32 24.33
CA PHE A 268 -8.67 22.15 25.22
C PHE A 268 -7.89 22.39 26.52
N SER A 269 -6.76 23.10 26.44
CA SER A 269 -5.96 23.45 27.62
C SER A 269 -6.65 24.53 28.46
N GLU A 270 -7.24 25.54 27.81
CA GLU A 270 -7.96 26.63 28.48
C GLU A 270 -9.20 26.12 29.22
N GLU A 271 -10.00 25.27 28.57
CA GLU A 271 -11.18 24.63 29.14
C GLU A 271 -10.82 23.71 30.32
N ALA A 272 -9.75 22.93 30.20
CA ALA A 272 -9.27 22.09 31.30
C ALA A 272 -8.82 22.94 32.49
N ALA A 273 -8.03 24.00 32.24
CA ALA A 273 -7.53 24.90 33.27
C ALA A 273 -8.66 25.61 34.03
N SER A 274 -9.73 26.01 33.32
CA SER A 274 -10.94 26.61 33.93
C SER A 274 -11.63 25.69 34.96
N ARG A 275 -11.35 24.39 34.91
CA ARG A 275 -11.88 23.35 35.81
C ARG A 275 -10.83 22.86 36.82
N GLY A 276 -9.71 23.58 36.97
CA GLY A 276 -8.61 23.23 37.85
C GLY A 276 -7.72 22.07 37.35
N LYS A 277 -7.89 21.64 36.09
CA LYS A 277 -7.12 20.55 35.48
C LYS A 277 -5.96 21.13 34.66
N THR A 278 -4.73 20.92 35.11
CA THR A 278 -3.55 21.62 34.56
C THR A 278 -2.43 20.70 34.10
N THR A 279 -2.54 19.39 34.37
CA THR A 279 -1.56 18.41 33.89
C THR A 279 -1.82 17.98 32.45
N ASN A 280 -0.78 17.52 31.75
CA ASN A 280 -0.91 17.04 30.37
C ASN A 280 -1.90 15.87 30.26
N GLU A 281 -1.85 14.94 31.20
CA GLU A 281 -2.74 13.78 31.25
C GLU A 281 -4.22 14.20 31.37
N GLU A 282 -4.50 15.23 32.18
CA GLU A 282 -5.86 15.73 32.33
C GLU A 282 -6.36 16.47 31.08
N ILE A 283 -5.50 17.25 30.42
CA ILE A 283 -5.82 17.93 29.16
C ILE A 283 -6.11 16.91 28.06
N VAL A 284 -5.27 15.87 27.93
CA VAL A 284 -5.48 14.77 26.98
C VAL A 284 -6.79 14.03 27.29
N LYS A 285 -7.06 13.73 28.57
CA LYS A 285 -8.31 13.08 28.99
C LYS A 285 -9.54 13.94 28.71
N HIS A 286 -9.44 15.25 28.88
CA HIS A 286 -10.50 16.21 28.56
C HIS A 286 -10.78 16.23 27.05
N ALA A 287 -9.74 16.35 26.22
CA ALA A 287 -9.88 16.28 24.77
C ALA A 287 -10.49 14.94 24.30
N LEU A 288 -10.00 13.82 24.83
CA LEU A 288 -10.54 12.49 24.54
C LEU A 288 -12.02 12.39 24.91
N THR A 289 -12.40 12.90 26.09
CA THR A 289 -13.79 12.87 26.56
C THR A 289 -14.71 13.64 25.61
N GLN A 290 -14.29 14.83 25.16
CA GLN A 290 -15.08 15.63 24.21
C GLN A 290 -15.18 15.00 22.82
N ILE A 291 -14.12 14.36 22.35
CA ILE A 291 -14.13 13.64 21.06
C ILE A 291 -15.07 12.44 21.14
N VAL A 292 -15.02 11.67 22.24
CA VAL A 292 -15.87 10.48 22.43
C VAL A 292 -17.33 10.85 22.66
N SER A 293 -17.62 11.93 23.39
CA SER A 293 -18.99 12.42 23.60
C SER A 293 -19.62 13.05 22.35
N GLY A 294 -18.78 13.50 21.41
CA GLY A 294 -19.22 14.24 20.22
C GLY A 294 -19.34 15.76 20.44
N ASP A 295 -18.96 16.27 21.61
CA ASP A 295 -18.90 17.71 21.90
C ASP A 295 -17.82 18.41 21.05
N THR A 296 -16.82 17.67 20.60
CA THR A 296 -15.83 18.12 19.61
C THR A 296 -15.72 17.09 18.50
N LYS A 297 -15.79 17.58 17.26
CA LYS A 297 -15.73 16.75 16.05
C LYS A 297 -14.42 16.97 15.32
N PHE A 298 -14.03 16.00 14.50
CA PHE A 298 -12.94 16.23 13.55
C PHE A 298 -13.40 17.24 12.49
N ALA A 299 -12.56 18.19 12.12
CA ALA A 299 -12.95 19.24 11.17
C ALA A 299 -13.34 18.67 9.80
N ALA A 300 -12.69 17.57 9.40
CA ALA A 300 -12.98 16.87 8.16
C ALA A 300 -14.39 16.23 8.09
N GLU A 301 -15.12 16.14 9.21
CA GLU A 301 -16.53 15.69 9.22
C GLU A 301 -17.49 16.76 8.66
N ASP A 302 -17.10 18.03 8.66
CA ASP A 302 -17.85 19.14 8.08
C ASP A 302 -16.87 20.18 7.51
N PRO A 303 -16.18 19.87 6.38
CA PRO A 303 -15.10 20.69 5.87
C PRO A 303 -15.55 22.09 5.42
N ASP A 304 -16.84 22.27 5.14
CA ASP A 304 -17.45 23.54 4.73
C ASP A 304 -17.82 24.46 5.91
N ALA A 305 -17.81 23.94 7.14
CA ALA A 305 -18.09 24.76 8.30
C ALA A 305 -17.12 25.94 8.37
N PRO A 306 -17.58 27.17 8.67
CA PRO A 306 -16.73 28.36 8.70
C PRO A 306 -15.50 28.24 9.62
N GLU A 307 -15.56 27.41 10.66
CA GLU A 307 -14.44 27.12 11.56
C GLU A 307 -13.42 26.09 11.02
N ASN A 308 -13.79 25.31 9.99
CA ASN A 308 -13.06 24.11 9.55
C ASN A 308 -12.17 24.31 8.31
N PHE A 309 -12.16 25.49 7.71
CA PHE A 309 -11.35 25.75 6.52
C PHE A 309 -10.02 26.48 6.84
N PRO A 310 -8.93 26.20 6.08
CA PRO A 310 -7.66 26.89 6.24
C PRO A 310 -7.76 28.36 5.80
N ARG A 311 -7.40 29.29 6.68
CA ARG A 311 -7.53 30.74 6.44
C ARG A 311 -6.28 31.42 5.90
N SER A 312 -5.13 30.77 6.03
CA SER A 312 -3.84 31.33 5.60
C SER A 312 -3.01 30.24 4.96
N LEU A 313 -2.45 30.55 3.80
CA LEU A 313 -1.59 29.66 3.03
C LEU A 313 -0.34 30.42 2.63
N PHE A 314 0.82 29.91 3.04
CA PHE A 314 2.11 30.40 2.58
C PHE A 314 2.58 29.54 1.41
N VAL A 315 2.85 30.17 0.27
CA VAL A 315 3.37 29.50 -0.94
C VAL A 315 4.74 30.05 -1.25
N TRP A 316 5.77 29.21 -1.12
CA TRP A 316 7.14 29.55 -1.49
C TRP A 316 7.82 28.33 -2.11
N ARG A 317 8.77 28.56 -3.04
CA ARG A 317 9.47 27.50 -3.79
C ARG A 317 8.51 26.51 -4.49
N SER A 318 7.28 26.95 -4.76
CA SER A 318 6.22 26.20 -5.40
C SER A 318 5.43 27.13 -6.31
N ASN A 319 5.06 26.62 -7.48
CA ASN A 319 4.09 27.25 -8.37
C ASN A 319 2.77 26.47 -8.28
N LEU A 320 2.17 26.47 -7.09
CA LEU A 320 1.04 25.60 -6.75
C LEU A 320 -0.10 25.70 -7.77
N ILE A 321 -0.56 26.92 -8.05
CA ILE A 321 -1.77 27.18 -8.84
C ILE A 321 -1.63 26.75 -10.30
N SER A 322 -0.45 26.90 -10.91
CA SER A 322 -0.28 26.66 -12.36
C SER A 322 0.60 25.46 -12.69
N SER A 323 1.02 24.67 -11.71
CA SER A 323 1.84 23.48 -11.95
C SER A 323 1.36 22.25 -11.19
N SER A 324 1.29 22.31 -9.86
CA SER A 324 1.09 21.10 -9.06
C SER A 324 -0.34 20.86 -8.59
N ALA A 325 -1.18 21.89 -8.53
CA ALA A 325 -2.58 21.76 -8.16
C ALA A 325 -3.35 21.05 -9.28
N LYS A 326 -4.11 20.01 -8.90
CA LYS A 326 -5.10 19.35 -9.75
C LYS A 326 -6.48 19.91 -9.37
N GLY A 327 -7.42 19.90 -10.31
CA GLY A 327 -8.75 20.50 -10.15
C GLY A 327 -9.13 21.32 -11.39
N GLN A 328 -9.26 20.62 -12.53
CA GLN A 328 -9.83 21.17 -13.76
C GLN A 328 -11.35 20.99 -13.76
#